data_AF-A0A2P5X465-F1
#
_entry.id   AF-A0A2P5X465-F1
#
_cell.length_a   1.000
_cell.length_b   1.000
_cell.length_c   1.000
_cell.angle_alpha   90.00
_cell.angle_beta   90.00
_cell.angle_gamma   90.00
#
_symmetry.space_group_name_H-M   'P 1'
#
loop_
_entity.id
_entity.type
_entity.pdbx_description
1 polymer ?
#
loop_
_entity_poly.entity_id
_entity_poly.type
_entity_poly.pdbx_seq_one_letter_code
_entity_poly.pdbx_strand_id
1 'polypeptide(L)'
;MADVQDIDGKPCEEKLPSTSLKHETRDEILSRHRKEISQLQNKEIELKKAAAKGSKAEQKAKKKQVEEEISQLSANLKEKHAEELASLGFSYNGNDKSNTDNLVKAIAGLSVAPQ
;
A
#
# COMPACT_ATOMS: atom_id res chain seq x y z
N MET A 1 28.82 -22.42 -37.12
CA MET A 1 27.72 -22.34 -36.15
C MET A 1 27.82 -20.99 -35.48
N ALA A 2 26.91 -20.07 -35.82
CA ALA A 2 26.93 -18.69 -35.34
C ALA A 2 26.15 -18.58 -34.03
N ASP A 3 26.81 -18.03 -33.03
CA ASP A 3 26.26 -17.36 -31.85
C ASP A 3 25.53 -16.07 -32.27
N VAL A 4 24.31 -15.80 -31.76
CA VAL A 4 23.82 -14.49 -31.26
C VAL A 4 22.27 -14.42 -31.05
N GLN A 5 21.87 -13.99 -29.83
CA GLN A 5 20.67 -13.21 -29.41
C GLN A 5 19.28 -13.87 -29.56
N ASP A 6 18.32 -13.72 -28.64
CA ASP A 6 17.88 -12.47 -27.99
C ASP A 6 17.15 -12.72 -26.67
N ILE A 7 17.20 -11.68 -25.84
CA ILE A 7 16.80 -11.53 -24.45
C ILE A 7 15.28 -11.44 -24.28
N ASP A 8 14.68 -12.45 -23.65
CA ASP A 8 13.32 -12.40 -23.10
C ASP A 8 13.29 -11.39 -21.93
N GLY A 9 12.68 -10.21 -22.15
CA GLY A 9 12.73 -9.16 -21.14
C GLY A 9 12.03 -7.84 -21.46
N LYS A 10 10.77 -7.88 -21.94
CA LYS A 10 9.80 -6.78 -21.78
C LYS A 10 8.39 -7.23 -22.20
N PRO A 11 7.37 -6.94 -21.39
CA PRO A 11 6.80 -5.60 -21.49
C PRO A 11 6.55 -4.95 -20.11
N CYS A 12 7.17 -3.79 -19.90
CA CYS A 12 6.47 -2.72 -19.17
C CYS A 12 5.51 -2.11 -20.17
N GLU A 13 4.22 -2.44 -20.07
CA GLU A 13 3.19 -1.60 -20.65
C GLU A 13 2.17 -1.24 -19.57
N GLU A 14 2.35 -0.02 -19.10
CA GLU A 14 1.35 0.79 -18.42
C GLU A 14 0.10 0.86 -19.33
N LYS A 15 -0.96 0.17 -18.92
CA LYS A 15 -2.30 0.40 -19.49
C LYS A 15 -3.35 0.45 -18.40
N LEU A 16 -3.61 1.67 -17.93
CA LEU A 16 -4.96 2.09 -17.53
C LEU A 16 -5.46 3.04 -18.64
N PRO A 17 -6.77 3.21 -18.91
CA PRO A 17 -7.90 3.01 -18.00
C PRO A 17 -9.06 2.20 -18.62
N SER A 18 -9.89 1.58 -17.80
CA SER A 18 -11.22 1.10 -18.23
C SER A 18 -12.20 1.17 -17.07
N THR A 19 -12.76 2.37 -16.89
CA THR A 19 -13.99 2.58 -16.15
C THR A 19 -15.07 1.66 -16.72
N SER A 20 -15.41 0.62 -15.99
CA SER A 20 -16.65 -0.12 -16.15
C SER A 20 -17.04 -0.55 -14.76
N LEU A 21 -18.30 -0.32 -14.38
CA LEU A 21 -18.95 -0.82 -13.17
C LEU A 21 -18.83 -2.36 -13.10
N LYS A 22 -17.65 -2.84 -12.73
CA LYS A 22 -17.28 -4.24 -12.63
C LYS A 22 -16.70 -4.36 -11.24
N HIS A 23 -17.28 -5.23 -10.44
CA HIS A 23 -16.71 -5.65 -9.17
C HIS A 23 -15.20 -5.82 -9.36
N GLU A 24 -14.40 -4.97 -8.73
CA GLU A 24 -12.95 -5.09 -8.79
C GLU A 24 -12.60 -6.49 -8.28
N THR A 25 -11.81 -7.23 -9.05
CA THR A 25 -11.40 -8.57 -8.65
C THR A 25 -10.54 -8.45 -7.38
N ARG A 26 -10.56 -9.47 -6.51
CA ARG A 26 -9.74 -9.49 -5.30
C ARG A 26 -8.27 -9.12 -5.56
N ASP A 27 -7.68 -9.65 -6.63
CA ASP A 27 -6.30 -9.33 -7.03
C ASP A 27 -6.10 -7.87 -7.44
N GLU A 28 -7.11 -7.24 -8.05
CA GLU A 28 -7.08 -5.82 -8.42
C GLU A 28 -7.09 -4.94 -7.18
N ILE A 29 -7.95 -5.26 -6.20
CA ILE A 29 -8.02 -4.55 -4.91
C ILE A 29 -6.70 -4.70 -4.15
N LEU A 30 -6.15 -5.91 -4.05
CA LEU A 30 -4.85 -6.13 -3.41
C LEU A 30 -3.71 -5.40 -4.14
N SER A 31 -3.74 -5.36 -5.48
CA SER A 31 -2.78 -4.61 -6.29
C SER A 31 -2.88 -3.10 -6.04
N ARG A 32 -4.10 -2.58 -5.92
CA ARG A 32 -4.35 -1.18 -5.54
C ARG A 32 -3.82 -0.88 -4.14
N HIS A 33 -4.14 -1.73 -3.15
CA HIS A 33 -3.65 -1.58 -1.78
C HIS A 33 -2.12 -1.54 -1.71
N ARG A 34 -1.41 -2.40 -2.47
CA ARG A 34 0.06 -2.36 -2.57
C ARG A 34 0.57 -1.03 -3.12
N LYS A 35 -0.07 -0.51 -4.16
CA LYS A 35 0.29 0.78 -4.77
C LYS A 35 0.06 1.92 -3.80
N GLU A 36 -1.08 1.94 -3.12
CA GLU A 36 -1.43 2.96 -2.12
C GLU A 36 -0.47 2.96 -0.93
N ILE A 37 -0.05 1.79 -0.45
CA ILE A 37 0.99 1.67 0.60
C ILE A 37 2.31 2.27 0.10
N SER A 38 2.73 1.93 -1.11
CA SER A 38 3.98 2.46 -1.70
C SER A 38 3.92 3.97 -1.86
N GLN A 39 2.78 4.51 -2.30
CA GLN A 39 2.55 5.95 -2.42
C GLN A 39 2.58 6.64 -1.06
N LEU A 40 1.96 6.04 -0.03
CA LEU A 40 1.98 6.58 1.33
C LEU A 40 3.39 6.64 1.90
N GLN A 41 4.20 5.59 1.70
CA GLN A 41 5.60 5.55 2.13
C GLN A 41 6.44 6.64 1.43
N ASN A 42 6.24 6.83 0.13
CA ASN A 42 6.92 7.91 -0.61
C ASN A 42 6.51 9.29 -0.07
N LYS A 43 5.21 9.50 0.17
CA LYS A 43 4.69 10.74 0.76
C LYS A 43 5.22 10.97 2.18
N GLU A 44 5.31 9.93 3.00
CA GLU A 44 5.91 9.97 4.34
C GLU A 44 7.38 10.44 4.26
N ILE A 45 8.17 9.85 3.37
CA ILE A 45 9.56 10.22 3.16
C ILE A 45 9.67 11.68 2.69
N GLU A 46 8.81 12.11 1.77
CA GLU A 46 8.78 13.49 1.26
C GLU A 46 8.42 14.49 2.38
N LEU A 47 7.37 14.22 3.15
CA LEU A 47 6.94 15.05 4.27
C LEU A 47 8.01 15.14 5.35
N LYS A 48 8.66 14.02 5.71
CA LYS A 48 9.79 14.02 6.66
C LYS A 48 10.98 14.81 6.12
N LYS A 49 11.30 14.68 4.83
CA LYS A 49 12.36 15.46 4.18
C LYS A 49 12.02 16.94 4.15
N ALA A 50 10.78 17.31 3.87
CA ALA A 50 10.32 18.69 3.88
C ALA A 50 10.35 19.27 5.32
N ALA A 51 9.95 18.49 6.32
CA ALA A 51 10.04 18.87 7.73
C ALA A 51 11.48 19.09 8.19
N ALA A 52 12.46 18.35 7.64
CA ALA A 52 13.88 18.52 7.90
C ALA A 52 14.50 19.71 7.14
N LYS A 53 13.85 20.21 6.08
CA LYS A 53 14.27 21.38 5.30
C LYS A 53 13.63 22.65 5.87
N GLY A 54 14.16 23.19 6.96
CA GLY A 54 13.67 24.43 7.57
C GLY A 54 14.55 24.96 8.71
N SER A 55 14.18 26.11 9.28
CA SER A 55 14.84 26.67 10.46
C SER A 55 14.57 25.83 11.73
N LYS A 56 15.47 25.82 12.73
CA LYS A 56 15.36 24.97 13.95
C LYS A 56 13.99 25.04 14.64
N ALA A 57 13.37 26.21 14.68
CA ALA A 57 12.03 26.40 15.26
C ALA A 57 10.92 25.78 14.38
N GLU A 58 10.99 25.98 13.06
CA GLU A 58 10.07 25.36 12.10
C GLU A 58 10.21 23.84 12.07
N GLN A 59 11.42 23.30 12.15
CA GLN A 59 11.61 21.84 12.18
C GLN A 59 10.94 21.21 13.40
N LYS A 60 11.01 21.85 14.58
CA LYS A 60 10.39 21.31 15.80
C LYS A 60 8.87 21.28 15.71
N ALA A 61 8.26 22.34 15.20
CA ALA A 61 6.81 22.41 15.01
C ALA A 61 6.33 21.49 13.88
N LYS A 62 6.98 21.57 12.70
CA LYS A 62 6.63 20.77 11.52
C LYS A 62 6.90 19.28 11.74
N LYS A 63 7.96 18.89 12.44
CA LYS A 63 8.24 17.47 12.73
C LYS A 63 7.09 16.84 13.51
N LYS A 64 6.60 17.51 14.55
CA LYS A 64 5.47 17.00 15.34
C LYS A 64 4.20 16.90 14.48
N GLN A 65 3.88 17.95 13.72
CA GLN A 65 2.72 17.97 12.84
C GLN A 65 2.79 16.88 11.77
N VAL A 66 3.96 16.69 11.16
CA VAL A 66 4.21 15.69 10.13
C VAL A 66 4.12 14.27 10.69
N GLU A 67 4.69 14.00 11.87
CA GLU A 67 4.55 12.68 12.52
C GLU A 67 3.10 12.33 12.86
N GLU A 68 2.33 13.31 13.33
CA GLU A 68 0.89 13.15 13.62
C GLU A 68 0.08 12.90 12.34
N GLU A 69 0.32 13.70 11.28
CA GLU A 69 -0.34 13.54 9.99
C GLU A 69 0.00 12.19 9.33
N ILE A 70 1.26 11.75 9.37
CA ILE A 70 1.68 10.43 8.87
C ILE A 70 0.98 9.32 9.65
N SER A 71 0.92 9.43 10.98
CA SER A 71 0.25 8.45 11.82
C SER A 71 -1.24 8.36 11.48
N GLN A 72 -1.91 9.50 11.31
CA GLN A 72 -3.33 9.54 10.96
C GLN A 72 -3.61 9.03 9.54
N LEU A 73 -2.79 9.43 8.55
CA LEU A 73 -2.88 8.94 7.17
C LEU A 73 -2.66 7.42 7.07
N SER A 74 -1.66 6.90 7.80
CA SER A 74 -1.37 5.47 7.80
C SER A 74 -2.45 4.65 8.51
N ALA A 75 -3.03 5.17 9.59
CA ALA A 75 -4.15 4.54 10.28
C ALA A 75 -5.39 4.49 9.38
N ASN A 76 -5.76 5.61 8.75
CA ASN A 76 -6.93 5.67 7.87
C ASN A 76 -6.78 4.77 6.63
N LEU A 77 -5.57 4.69 6.06
CA LEU A 77 -5.33 3.80 4.91
C LEU A 77 -5.50 2.33 5.31
N LYS A 78 -4.90 1.92 6.44
CA LYS A 78 -5.03 0.55 6.95
C LYS A 78 -6.46 0.19 7.31
N GLU A 79 -7.21 1.13 7.89
CA GLU A 79 -8.62 0.98 8.21
C GLU A 79 -9.45 0.74 6.94
N LYS A 80 -9.29 1.57 5.91
CA LYS A 80 -9.97 1.37 4.62
C LYS A 80 -9.62 0.04 3.98
N HIS A 81 -8.34 -0.34 3.98
CA HIS A 81 -7.91 -1.63 3.43
C HIS A 81 -8.55 -2.80 4.18
N ALA A 82 -8.62 -2.70 5.52
CA ALA A 82 -9.29 -3.71 6.34
C ALA A 82 -10.79 -3.77 6.08
N GLU A 83 -11.47 -2.63 5.94
CA GLU A 83 -12.90 -2.54 5.65
C GLU A 83 -13.24 -3.12 4.27
N GLU A 84 -12.44 -2.82 3.24
CA GLU A 84 -12.63 -3.36 1.90
C GLU A 84 -12.40 -4.88 1.88
N LEU A 85 -11.34 -5.37 2.52
CA LEU A 85 -11.08 -6.81 2.62
C LEU A 85 -12.16 -7.53 3.44
N ALA A 86 -12.65 -6.93 4.53
CA ALA A 86 -13.76 -7.47 5.29
C ALA A 86 -15.04 -7.55 4.43
N SER A 87 -15.32 -6.52 3.62
CA SER A 87 -16.44 -6.48 2.68
C SER A 87 -16.32 -7.54 1.57
N LEU A 88 -15.10 -7.89 1.15
CA LEU A 88 -14.79 -8.97 0.21
C LEU A 88 -14.91 -10.38 0.80
N GLY A 89 -15.23 -10.51 2.09
CA GLY A 89 -15.37 -11.80 2.73
C GLY A 89 -14.05 -12.42 3.20
N PHE A 90 -12.98 -11.62 3.36
CA PHE A 90 -11.92 -12.01 4.30
C PHE A 90 -12.53 -11.98 5.70
N SER A 91 -13.08 -13.14 6.10
CA SER A 91 -13.91 -13.25 7.30
C SER A 91 -13.14 -12.81 8.53
N TYR A 92 -13.68 -11.81 9.22
CA TYR A 92 -13.23 -11.37 10.53
C TYR A 92 -13.71 -12.36 11.57
N ASN A 93 -13.13 -13.57 11.60
CA ASN A 93 -13.51 -14.56 12.60
C ASN A 93 -12.73 -14.29 13.89
N GLY A 94 -13.28 -13.41 14.72
CA GLY A 94 -12.88 -13.18 16.11
C GLY A 94 -11.68 -12.24 16.30
N ASN A 95 -11.92 -11.12 16.98
CA ASN A 95 -11.09 -10.28 17.87
C ASN A 95 -9.53 -10.34 17.88
N ASP A 96 -8.85 -10.81 16.86
CA ASP A 96 -7.43 -11.14 16.95
C ASP A 96 -6.57 -10.21 16.08
N LYS A 97 -5.54 -9.64 16.72
CA LYS A 97 -4.37 -9.03 16.05
C LYS A 97 -3.80 -9.90 14.92
N SER A 98 -3.97 -11.22 15.00
CA SER A 98 -3.55 -12.16 13.94
C SER A 98 -4.33 -11.96 12.63
N ASN A 99 -5.56 -11.46 12.69
CA ASN A 99 -6.37 -11.23 11.50
C ASN A 99 -5.91 -9.99 10.73
N THR A 100 -5.57 -8.89 11.43
CA THR A 100 -4.90 -7.75 10.80
C THR A 100 -3.57 -8.13 10.17
N ASP A 101 -2.83 -9.05 10.80
CA ASP A 101 -1.56 -9.55 10.26
C ASP A 101 -1.77 -10.38 8.97
N ASN A 102 -2.82 -11.21 8.92
CA ASN A 102 -3.21 -11.95 7.72
C ASN A 102 -3.68 -11.04 6.58
N LEU A 103 -4.42 -9.98 6.89
CA LEU A 103 -4.83 -8.96 5.91
C LEU A 103 -3.61 -8.23 5.34
N VAL A 104 -2.69 -7.80 6.21
CA VAL A 104 -1.43 -7.16 5.81
C VAL A 104 -0.57 -8.13 4.97
N LYS A 105 -0.50 -9.42 5.34
CA LYS A 105 0.17 -10.45 4.54
C LYS A 105 -0.48 -10.61 3.16
N ALA A 106 -1.81 -10.66 3.08
CA ALA A 106 -2.52 -10.78 1.82
C ALA A 106 -2.25 -9.57 0.91
N ILE A 107 -2.26 -8.35 1.47
CA ILE A 107 -1.89 -7.14 0.74
C ILE A 107 -0.45 -7.24 0.24
N ALA A 108 0.47 -7.66 1.10
CA ALA A 108 1.89 -7.86 0.76
C ALA A 108 2.14 -9.03 -0.21
N GLY A 109 1.10 -9.78 -0.63
CA GLY A 109 1.24 -10.94 -1.51
C GLY A 109 1.90 -12.14 -0.81
N LEU A 110 1.96 -12.12 0.52
CA LEU A 110 2.47 -13.23 1.32
C LEU A 110 1.38 -14.30 1.47
N SER A 111 1.78 -15.56 1.35
CA SER A 111 0.87 -16.69 1.56
C SER A 111 0.26 -16.61 2.95
N VAL A 112 -1.07 -16.54 3.00
CA VAL A 112 -1.84 -16.68 4.23
C VAL A 112 -1.98 -18.17 4.49
N ALA A 113 -1.54 -18.63 5.66
CA ALA A 113 -1.76 -20.02 6.03
C ALA A 113 -3.28 -20.28 6.08
N PRO A 114 -3.79 -21.39 5.52
CA PRO A 114 -5.16 -21.79 5.79
C PRO A 114 -5.30 -22.01 7.30
N GLN A 115 -6.40 -21.52 7.89
CA GLN A 115 -6.77 -21.84 9.26
C GLN A 115 -6.87 -23.36 9.47
#